data_AF-A0A2E0CNY9-F1
#
_entry.id   AF-A0A2E0CNY9-F1
#
_cell.length_a   1.000
_cell.length_b   1.000
_cell.length_c   1.000
_cell.angle_alpha   90.00
_cell.angle_beta   90.00
_cell.angle_gamma   90.00
#
_symmetry.space_group_name_H-M   'P 1'
#
loop_
_entity.id
_entity.type
_entity.pdbx_description
1 polymer ?
#
loop_
_entity_poly.entity_id
_entity_poly.type
_entity_poly.pdbx_seq_one_letter_code
_entity_poly.pdbx_strand_id
1 'polypeptide(L)'
;MADDSKKPDLPEGFLLGETLQLFSRERCIQIAELYKFKNPSDLYRRLTDLYSIYAMYISADRGATNSNVKQRLLEVTAAAEGLSRKLRLLPSFEATVFFSRLGTGKASFISKLELMAEQAGYLSKAIESDDGKKRLSLENVFVLDLIKLFERGTGVLATNIHRDAAGHDTKTIKEPALEFVRACLTEAGIWKSENSIAGLIQE
;
A
#
# COMPACT_ATOMS: atom_id res chain seq x y z
N MET A 1 4.89 -42.25 -14.34
CA MET A 1 4.95 -41.48 -13.08
C MET A 1 5.97 -40.39 -13.26
N ALA A 2 5.52 -39.18 -13.58
CA ALA A 2 6.38 -38.01 -13.71
C ALA A 2 6.22 -37.20 -12.42
N ASP A 3 7.36 -36.89 -11.82
CA ASP A 3 7.51 -36.15 -10.58
C ASP A 3 7.23 -34.66 -10.83
N ASP A 4 6.07 -34.19 -10.34
CA ASP A 4 5.56 -32.82 -10.47
C ASP A 4 6.13 -31.85 -9.43
N SER A 5 7.28 -32.18 -8.83
CA SER A 5 7.88 -31.40 -7.74
C SER A 5 8.92 -30.39 -8.23
N LYS A 6 8.52 -29.45 -9.10
CA LYS A 6 9.23 -28.18 -9.26
C LYS A 6 8.22 -27.03 -9.39
N LYS A 7 7.60 -26.66 -8.27
CA LYS A 7 7.06 -25.30 -8.13
C LYS A 7 8.25 -24.33 -8.28
N PRO A 8 8.15 -23.27 -9.10
CA PRO A 8 9.18 -22.24 -9.12
C PRO A 8 9.20 -21.58 -7.74
N ASP A 9 10.39 -21.46 -7.16
CA ASP A 9 10.66 -20.71 -5.92
C ASP A 9 10.29 -19.24 -6.14
N LEU A 10 9.01 -18.92 -5.95
CA LEU A 10 8.57 -17.55 -5.70
C LEU A 10 9.08 -17.16 -4.31
N PRO A 11 9.69 -15.97 -4.15
CA PRO A 11 10.10 -15.52 -2.83
C PRO A 11 8.88 -15.49 -1.90
N GLU A 12 9.03 -16.08 -0.71
CA GLU A 12 8.03 -15.99 0.37
C GLU A 12 7.67 -14.52 0.57
N GLY A 13 6.40 -14.16 0.29
CA GLY A 13 5.88 -12.82 0.50
C GLY A 13 5.28 -12.12 -0.74
N PHE A 14 5.36 -12.67 -1.95
CA PHE A 14 4.71 -12.06 -3.12
C PHE A 14 3.31 -12.62 -3.39
N LEU A 15 2.30 -12.08 -2.68
CA LEU A 15 0.88 -12.27 -3.01
C LEU A 15 0.41 -11.18 -3.98
N LEU A 16 0.83 -11.28 -5.24
CA LEU A 16 0.27 -10.44 -6.31
C LEU A 16 -1.12 -10.98 -6.68
N GLY A 17 -2.18 -10.35 -6.16
CA GLY A 17 -3.56 -10.54 -6.65
C GLY A 17 -4.54 -11.26 -5.72
N GLU A 18 -4.15 -11.65 -4.52
CA GLU A 18 -5.11 -12.17 -3.52
C GLU A 18 -5.75 -11.00 -2.77
N THR A 19 -7.06 -10.79 -2.99
CA THR A 19 -7.83 -9.82 -2.21
C THR A 19 -8.04 -10.36 -0.81
N LEU A 20 -7.53 -9.66 0.21
CA LEU A 20 -7.78 -10.02 1.59
C LEU A 20 -9.14 -9.48 2.03
N GLN A 21 -10.15 -10.35 1.99
CA GLN A 21 -11.50 -10.03 2.46
C GLN A 21 -11.60 -10.26 3.97
N LEU A 22 -11.11 -9.31 4.75
CA LEU A 22 -11.21 -9.36 6.23
C LEU A 22 -12.65 -9.16 6.72
N PHE A 23 -13.44 -8.40 5.99
CA PHE A 23 -14.83 -8.11 6.35
C PHE A 23 -15.75 -8.87 5.40
N SER A 24 -16.77 -9.53 5.94
CA SER A 24 -17.89 -9.97 5.10
C SER A 24 -18.70 -8.75 4.62
N ARG A 25 -19.48 -8.92 3.55
CA ARG A 25 -20.37 -7.85 3.06
C ARG A 25 -21.38 -7.45 4.12
N GLU A 26 -21.91 -8.41 4.85
CA GLU A 26 -22.88 -8.24 5.93
C GLU A 26 -22.27 -7.42 7.08
N ARG A 27 -21.02 -7.70 7.43
CA ARG A 27 -20.29 -6.93 8.45
C ARG A 27 -20.06 -5.50 8.01
N CYS A 28 -19.71 -5.26 6.75
CA CYS A 28 -19.58 -3.91 6.21
C CYS A 28 -20.91 -3.15 6.15
N ILE A 29 -22.04 -3.81 5.92
CA ILE A 29 -23.37 -3.19 6.01
C ILE A 29 -23.63 -2.74 7.46
N GLN A 30 -23.38 -3.59 8.45
CA GLN A 30 -23.54 -3.23 9.86
C GLN A 30 -22.65 -2.05 10.27
N ILE A 31 -21.38 -2.05 9.84
CA ILE A 31 -20.44 -0.94 10.09
C ILE A 31 -20.93 0.34 9.40
N ALA A 32 -21.42 0.23 8.17
CA ALA A 32 -21.94 1.36 7.44
C ALA A 32 -23.16 1.99 8.15
N GLU A 33 -24.06 1.17 8.69
CA GLU A 33 -25.20 1.64 9.48
C GLU A 33 -24.77 2.27 10.80
N LEU A 34 -23.89 1.60 11.55
CA LEU A 34 -23.41 2.05 12.87
C LEU A 34 -22.74 3.43 12.79
N TYR A 35 -21.90 3.65 11.78
CA TYR A 35 -21.14 4.88 11.59
C TYR A 35 -21.73 5.85 10.54
N LYS A 36 -22.93 5.56 10.02
CA LYS A 36 -23.67 6.40 9.07
C LYS A 36 -22.94 6.65 7.73
N PHE A 37 -22.31 5.63 7.17
CA PHE A 37 -21.74 5.69 5.83
C PHE A 37 -22.86 5.74 4.77
N LYS A 38 -22.67 6.58 3.76
CA LYS A 38 -23.67 6.78 2.70
C LYS A 38 -23.74 5.64 1.70
N ASN A 39 -22.66 4.87 1.54
CA ASN A 39 -22.57 3.79 0.55
C ASN A 39 -21.83 2.56 1.13
N PRO A 40 -22.58 1.55 1.64
CA PRO A 40 -22.00 0.33 2.20
C PRO A 40 -21.16 -0.47 1.19
N SER A 41 -21.53 -0.47 -0.09
CA SER A 41 -20.80 -1.19 -1.15
C SER A 41 -19.43 -0.55 -1.44
N ASP A 42 -19.37 0.78 -1.46
CA ASP A 42 -18.08 1.49 -1.61
C ASP A 42 -17.20 1.34 -0.36
N LEU A 43 -17.80 1.32 0.84
CA LEU A 43 -17.08 0.99 2.08
C LEU A 43 -16.45 -0.41 2.01
N TYR A 44 -17.22 -1.42 1.61
CA TYR A 44 -16.74 -2.79 1.48
C TYR A 44 -15.55 -2.89 0.52
N ARG A 45 -15.68 -2.30 -0.67
CA ARG A 45 -14.61 -2.30 -1.67
C ARG A 45 -13.35 -1.62 -1.14
N ARG A 46 -13.47 -0.42 -0.55
CA ARG A 46 -12.33 0.35 -0.06
C ARG A 46 -11.63 -0.29 1.13
N LEU A 47 -12.38 -0.88 2.06
CA LEU A 47 -11.77 -1.65 3.14
C LEU A 47 -11.01 -2.85 2.58
N THR A 48 -11.61 -3.60 1.66
CA THR A 48 -10.94 -4.74 1.00
C THR A 48 -9.63 -4.31 0.32
N ASP A 49 -9.65 -3.18 -0.42
CA ASP A 49 -8.46 -2.63 -1.06
C ASP A 49 -7.39 -2.27 0.00
N LEU A 50 -7.76 -1.51 1.04
CA LEU A 50 -6.86 -1.07 2.10
C LEU A 50 -6.22 -2.24 2.86
N TYR A 51 -7.01 -3.26 3.16
CA TYR A 51 -6.52 -4.44 3.86
C TYR A 51 -5.65 -5.33 3.00
N SER A 52 -5.97 -5.48 1.72
CA SER A 52 -5.11 -6.22 0.78
C SER A 52 -3.74 -5.55 0.70
N ILE A 53 -3.71 -4.22 0.58
CA ILE A 53 -2.47 -3.44 0.60
C ILE A 53 -1.72 -3.66 1.91
N TYR A 54 -2.38 -3.48 3.06
CA TYR A 54 -1.74 -3.64 4.38
C TYR A 54 -1.21 -5.06 4.61
N ALA A 55 -1.93 -6.10 4.18
CA ALA A 55 -1.51 -7.49 4.31
C ALA A 55 -0.35 -7.86 3.38
N MET A 56 -0.35 -7.35 2.14
CA MET A 56 0.81 -7.45 1.24
C MET A 56 2.06 -6.84 1.88
N TYR A 57 1.90 -5.73 2.60
CA TYR A 57 3.02 -5.11 3.31
C TYR A 57 3.48 -5.90 4.53
N ILE A 58 2.60 -6.34 5.44
CA ILE A 58 3.01 -7.13 6.63
C ILE A 58 3.70 -8.44 6.22
N SER A 59 3.20 -9.11 5.19
CA SER A 59 3.78 -10.37 4.70
C SER A 59 5.17 -10.17 4.06
N ALA A 60 5.43 -8.99 3.50
CA ALA A 60 6.72 -8.63 2.90
C ALA A 60 7.74 -8.03 3.90
N ASP A 61 7.31 -7.48 5.04
CA ASP A 61 8.15 -6.64 5.90
C ASP A 61 8.66 -7.32 7.19
N ARG A 62 8.66 -8.66 7.27
CA ARG A 62 9.40 -9.37 8.31
C ARG A 62 10.91 -9.38 7.99
N GLY A 63 11.57 -8.24 8.21
CA GLY A 63 13.04 -8.14 8.27
C GLY A 63 13.73 -7.23 7.25
N ALA A 64 13.01 -6.44 6.46
CA ALA A 64 13.62 -5.55 5.48
C ALA A 64 13.98 -4.18 6.12
N THR A 65 15.27 -3.87 6.23
CA THR A 65 15.72 -2.53 6.64
C THR A 65 15.62 -1.55 5.47
N ASN A 66 15.56 -0.23 5.74
CA ASN A 66 15.61 0.80 4.68
C ASN A 66 16.80 0.61 3.73
N SER A 67 17.95 0.17 4.27
CA SER A 67 19.13 -0.17 3.48
C SER A 67 18.87 -1.34 2.53
N ASN A 68 18.22 -2.41 3.00
CA ASN A 68 17.88 -3.55 2.17
C ASN A 68 16.87 -3.18 1.09
N VAL A 69 15.80 -2.45 1.43
CA VAL A 69 14.80 -1.99 0.45
C VAL A 69 15.42 -1.09 -0.59
N LYS A 70 16.27 -0.14 -0.18
CA LYS A 70 17.02 0.73 -1.09
C LYS A 70 17.90 -0.06 -2.03
N GLN A 71 18.68 -1.00 -1.50
CA GLN A 71 19.55 -1.84 -2.31
C GLN A 71 18.75 -2.65 -3.34
N ARG A 72 17.61 -3.22 -2.94
CA ARG A 72 16.71 -3.93 -3.87
C ARG A 72 16.13 -3.01 -4.94
N LEU A 73 15.72 -1.79 -4.59
CA LEU A 73 15.21 -0.83 -5.58
C LEU A 73 16.30 -0.41 -6.58
N LEU A 74 17.54 -0.23 -6.12
CA LEU A 74 18.68 0.04 -7.01
C LEU A 74 18.98 -1.17 -7.93
N GLU A 75 18.89 -2.40 -7.42
CA GLU A 75 19.01 -3.63 -8.23
C GLU A 75 17.91 -3.68 -9.32
N VAL A 76 16.67 -3.33 -8.98
CA VAL A 76 15.56 -3.25 -9.94
C VAL A 76 15.82 -2.20 -11.01
N THR A 77 16.24 -0.99 -10.64
CA THR A 77 16.60 0.07 -11.59
C THR A 77 17.67 -0.41 -12.57
N ALA A 78 18.78 -0.96 -12.06
CA ALA A 78 19.89 -1.43 -12.89
C ALA A 78 19.47 -2.58 -13.82
N ALA A 79 18.66 -3.52 -13.33
CA ALA A 79 18.17 -4.65 -14.12
C ALA A 79 17.23 -4.18 -15.24
N ALA A 80 16.29 -3.29 -14.94
CA ALA A 80 15.32 -2.78 -15.90
C ALA A 80 15.99 -1.94 -17.00
N GLU A 81 16.92 -1.05 -16.64
CA GLU A 81 17.71 -0.27 -17.61
C GLU A 81 18.60 -1.17 -18.48
N GLY A 82 19.28 -2.13 -17.87
CA GLY A 82 20.16 -3.06 -18.57
C GLY A 82 19.39 -3.93 -19.56
N LEU A 83 18.22 -4.44 -19.17
CA LEU A 83 17.35 -5.22 -20.04
C LEU A 83 16.77 -4.36 -21.18
N SER A 84 16.28 -3.16 -20.87
CA SER A 84 15.79 -2.20 -21.87
C SER A 84 16.84 -1.94 -22.96
N ARG A 85 18.09 -1.69 -22.56
CA ARG A 85 19.21 -1.45 -23.49
C ARG A 85 19.50 -2.66 -24.38
N LYS A 86 19.53 -3.87 -23.81
CA LYS A 86 19.75 -5.12 -24.58
C LYS A 86 18.61 -5.36 -25.58
N LEU A 87 17.36 -5.16 -25.16
CA LEU A 87 16.19 -5.33 -26.02
C LEU A 87 16.15 -4.32 -27.17
N ARG A 88 16.65 -3.10 -26.97
CA ARG A 88 16.81 -2.12 -28.05
C ARG A 88 17.72 -2.62 -29.17
N LEU A 89 18.85 -3.23 -28.81
CA LEU A 89 19.88 -3.70 -29.74
C LEU A 89 19.52 -5.01 -30.46
N LEU A 90 18.45 -5.70 -30.03
CA LEU A 90 18.01 -6.93 -30.68
C LEU A 90 17.64 -6.67 -32.16
N PRO A 91 18.14 -7.49 -33.11
CA PRO A 91 17.81 -7.34 -34.52
C PRO A 91 16.31 -7.50 -34.79
N SER A 92 15.85 -6.90 -35.89
CA SER A 92 14.42 -6.72 -36.16
C SER A 92 13.64 -8.03 -36.27
N PHE A 93 14.22 -9.07 -36.87
CA PHE A 93 13.55 -10.36 -37.04
C PHE A 93 13.36 -11.08 -35.70
N GLU A 94 14.43 -11.30 -34.95
CA GLU A 94 14.41 -11.95 -33.64
C GLU A 94 13.55 -11.16 -32.65
N ALA A 95 13.65 -9.83 -32.67
CA ALA A 95 12.79 -8.96 -31.87
C ALA A 95 11.31 -9.18 -32.22
N THR A 96 10.95 -9.18 -33.50
CA THR A 96 9.56 -9.35 -33.94
C THR A 96 9.00 -10.69 -33.50
N VAL A 97 9.76 -11.78 -33.69
CA VAL A 97 9.34 -13.13 -33.25
C VAL A 97 9.19 -13.19 -31.74
N PHE A 98 10.16 -12.66 -31.00
CA PHE A 98 10.15 -12.66 -29.53
C PHE A 98 8.96 -11.88 -28.96
N PHE A 99 8.76 -10.64 -29.42
CA PHE A 99 7.71 -9.77 -28.92
C PHE A 99 6.31 -10.21 -29.38
N SER A 100 6.19 -10.79 -30.58
CA SER A 100 4.95 -11.44 -31.03
C SER A 100 4.52 -12.57 -30.08
N ARG A 101 5.47 -13.42 -29.65
CA ARG A 101 5.19 -14.50 -28.70
C ARG A 101 4.87 -14.01 -27.30
N LEU A 102 5.45 -12.89 -26.88
CA LEU A 102 5.11 -12.22 -25.62
C LEU A 102 3.75 -11.49 -25.66
N GLY A 103 3.09 -11.41 -26.82
CA GLY A 103 1.80 -10.74 -26.95
C GLY A 103 1.89 -9.22 -26.75
N THR A 104 3.06 -8.61 -26.97
CA THR A 104 3.28 -7.18 -26.74
C THR A 104 4.26 -6.60 -27.75
N GLY A 105 4.20 -5.28 -28.01
CA GLY A 105 5.14 -4.63 -28.91
C GLY A 105 6.48 -4.32 -28.22
N LYS A 106 7.59 -4.39 -28.98
CA LYS A 106 8.95 -4.02 -28.52
C LYS A 106 8.97 -2.67 -27.80
N ALA A 107 8.38 -1.64 -28.42
CA ALA A 107 8.33 -0.30 -27.85
C ALA A 107 7.53 -0.25 -26.54
N SER A 108 6.35 -0.87 -26.49
CA SER A 108 5.51 -0.90 -25.29
C SER A 108 6.20 -1.59 -24.11
N PHE A 109 6.87 -2.72 -24.37
CA PHE A 109 7.60 -3.44 -23.33
C PHE A 109 8.80 -2.64 -22.81
N ILE A 110 9.57 -2.03 -23.70
CA ILE A 110 10.69 -1.15 -23.34
C ILE A 110 10.19 0.03 -22.48
N SER A 111 9.11 0.70 -22.87
CA SER A 111 8.56 1.80 -22.10
C SER A 111 8.11 1.38 -20.69
N LYS A 112 7.58 0.16 -20.53
CA LYS A 112 7.24 -0.37 -19.19
C LYS A 112 8.48 -0.63 -18.34
N LEU A 113 9.58 -1.13 -18.93
CA LEU A 113 10.86 -1.29 -18.22
C LEU A 113 11.45 0.05 -17.81
N GLU A 114 11.37 1.06 -18.67
CA GLU A 114 11.86 2.41 -18.34
C GLU A 114 11.04 3.06 -17.23
N LEU A 115 9.71 2.95 -17.28
CA LEU A 115 8.84 3.40 -16.20
C LEU A 115 9.15 2.68 -14.88
N MET A 116 9.40 1.36 -14.93
CA MET A 116 9.80 0.59 -13.75
C MET A 116 11.12 1.09 -13.16
N ALA A 117 12.12 1.36 -13.99
CA ALA A 117 13.41 1.90 -13.56
C ALA A 117 13.25 3.29 -12.91
N GLU A 118 12.45 4.16 -13.53
CA GLU A 118 12.15 5.51 -13.06
C GLU A 118 11.45 5.48 -11.69
N GLN A 119 10.39 4.67 -11.56
CA GLN A 119 9.65 4.55 -10.30
C GLN A 119 10.50 3.96 -9.18
N ALA A 120 11.31 2.93 -9.49
CA ALA A 120 12.24 2.36 -8.51
C ALA A 120 13.31 3.38 -8.06
N GLY A 121 13.85 4.16 -9.00
CA GLY A 121 14.82 5.22 -8.71
C GLY A 121 14.21 6.37 -7.89
N TYR A 122 12.98 6.76 -8.20
CA TYR A 122 12.22 7.74 -7.42
C TYR A 122 12.00 7.27 -5.98
N LEU A 123 11.50 6.04 -5.80
CA LEU A 123 11.26 5.45 -4.48
C LEU A 123 12.56 5.30 -3.68
N SER A 124 13.67 4.91 -4.32
CA SER A 124 14.98 4.84 -3.68
C SER A 124 15.44 6.20 -3.13
N LYS A 125 15.18 7.30 -3.85
CA LYS A 125 15.53 8.65 -3.41
C LYS A 125 14.59 9.17 -2.33
N ALA A 126 13.30 8.83 -2.41
CA ALA A 126 12.33 9.19 -1.36
C ALA A 126 12.68 8.57 0.00
N ILE A 127 13.33 7.40 0.01
CA ILE A 127 13.86 6.76 1.22
C ILE A 127 15.05 7.54 1.82
N GLU A 128 15.81 8.32 1.03
CA GLU A 128 16.94 9.14 1.53
C GLU A 128 16.49 10.43 2.24
N SER A 129 15.33 10.97 1.86
CA SER A 129 14.75 12.19 2.48
C SER A 129 14.01 11.94 3.79
N ASP A 130 13.87 10.67 4.18
CA ASP A 130 13.11 10.26 5.36
C ASP A 130 14.09 10.01 6.52
N ASP A 131 14.39 11.07 7.29
CA ASP A 131 15.01 10.92 8.62
C ASP A 131 14.19 9.86 9.36
N GLY A 132 14.79 8.73 9.72
CA GLY A 132 14.09 7.54 10.27
C GLY A 132 13.23 7.76 11.52
N LYS A 133 13.10 9.00 12.01
CA LYS A 133 12.12 9.47 13.00
C LYS A 133 10.75 9.85 12.42
N LYS A 134 10.64 10.12 11.11
CA LYS A 134 9.40 10.56 10.41
C LYS A 134 8.74 9.48 9.55
N ARG A 135 9.28 8.26 9.55
CA ARG A 135 8.56 7.13 8.96
C ARG A 135 7.35 6.84 9.85
N LEU A 136 6.18 7.37 9.47
CA LEU A 136 4.91 6.83 9.92
C LEU A 136 5.00 5.32 9.66
N SER A 137 4.93 4.50 10.70
CA SER A 137 4.90 3.05 10.49
C SER A 137 3.79 2.72 9.49
N LEU A 138 3.91 1.65 8.70
CA LEU A 138 2.86 1.28 7.76
C LEU A 138 1.50 1.13 8.45
N GLU A 139 1.51 0.73 9.72
CA GLU A 139 0.35 0.76 10.60
C GLU A 139 -0.19 2.17 10.84
N ASN A 140 0.65 3.18 11.01
CA ASN A 140 0.23 4.58 11.11
C ASN A 140 -0.36 5.09 9.80
N VAL A 141 0.23 4.74 8.65
CA VAL A 141 -0.31 5.09 7.32
C VAL A 141 -1.68 4.43 7.13
N PHE A 142 -1.79 3.16 7.48
CA PHE A 142 -3.05 2.41 7.45
C PHE A 142 -4.12 3.07 8.34
N VAL A 143 -3.76 3.49 9.56
CA VAL A 143 -4.67 4.22 10.47
C VAL A 143 -5.11 5.56 9.86
N LEU A 144 -4.19 6.34 9.27
CA LEU A 144 -4.54 7.60 8.62
C LEU A 144 -5.48 7.41 7.42
N ASP A 145 -5.32 6.33 6.66
CA ASP A 145 -6.20 6.04 5.53
C ASP A 145 -7.58 5.53 5.97
N LEU A 146 -7.68 4.84 7.11
CA LEU A 146 -8.96 4.55 7.76
C LEU A 146 -9.67 5.83 8.21
N ILE A 147 -8.94 6.80 8.77
CA ILE A 147 -9.50 8.10 9.15
C ILE A 147 -10.05 8.83 7.90
N LYS A 148 -9.28 8.91 6.81
CA LYS A 148 -9.75 9.52 5.55
C LYS A 148 -10.95 8.78 4.97
N LEU A 149 -10.99 7.45 5.09
CA LEU A 149 -12.12 6.64 4.65
C LEU A 149 -13.38 7.00 5.43
N PHE A 150 -13.27 7.14 6.75
CA PHE A 150 -14.37 7.59 7.61
C PHE A 150 -14.89 8.95 7.16
N GLU A 151 -14.02 9.95 7.00
CA GLU A 151 -14.43 11.30 6.62
C GLU A 151 -15.11 11.34 5.26
N ARG A 152 -14.56 10.64 4.27
CA ARG A 152 -15.13 10.57 2.91
C ARG A 152 -16.46 9.82 2.88
N GLY A 153 -16.56 8.73 3.63
CA GLY A 153 -17.72 7.84 3.59
C GLY A 153 -18.92 8.35 4.40
N THR A 154 -18.66 9.08 5.49
CA THR A 154 -19.70 9.67 6.35
C THR A 154 -19.97 11.13 6.01
N GLY A 155 -18.98 11.86 5.48
CA GLY A 155 -19.00 13.31 5.30
C GLY A 155 -18.76 14.10 6.59
N VAL A 156 -18.39 13.42 7.69
CA VAL A 156 -18.12 14.04 8.99
C VAL A 156 -16.61 14.14 9.19
N LEU A 157 -16.11 15.34 9.50
CA LEU A 157 -14.71 15.53 9.89
C LEU A 157 -14.37 14.67 11.11
N ALA A 158 -13.30 13.90 11.02
CA ALA A 158 -12.83 12.99 12.06
C ALA A 158 -12.12 13.74 13.20
N THR A 159 -11.81 15.02 13.03
CA THR A 159 -11.07 15.83 14.00
C THR A 159 -11.88 16.99 14.56
N ASN A 160 -11.61 17.33 15.81
CA ASN A 160 -11.89 18.64 16.40
C ASN A 160 -10.61 19.49 16.34
N ILE A 161 -10.79 20.81 16.23
CA ILE A 161 -9.70 21.79 16.34
C ILE A 161 -9.97 22.61 17.61
N HIS A 162 -9.01 22.59 18.53
CA HIS A 162 -9.02 23.39 19.75
C HIS A 162 -7.89 24.40 19.68
N ARG A 163 -8.22 25.68 19.77
CA ARG A 163 -7.22 26.74 19.87
C ARG A 163 -6.84 26.93 21.33
N ASP A 164 -5.56 26.79 21.65
CA ASP A 164 -5.07 27.02 23.00
C ASP A 164 -4.96 28.52 23.34
N ALA A 165 -4.65 28.84 24.59
CA ALA A 165 -4.51 30.23 25.06
C ALA A 165 -3.34 30.99 24.41
N ALA A 166 -2.38 30.27 23.80
CA ALA A 166 -1.26 30.83 23.05
C ALA A 166 -1.58 31.01 21.55
N GLY A 167 -2.77 30.62 21.11
CA GLY A 167 -3.22 30.72 19.71
C GLY A 167 -2.79 29.55 18.82
N HIS A 168 -2.25 28.46 19.37
CA HIS A 168 -1.93 27.25 18.63
C HIS A 168 -3.17 26.36 18.47
N ASP A 169 -3.41 25.93 17.24
CA ASP A 169 -4.50 25.01 16.91
C ASP A 169 -4.03 23.57 17.16
N THR A 170 -4.62 22.91 18.15
CA THR A 170 -4.42 21.50 18.46
C THR A 170 -5.56 20.67 17.87
N LYS A 171 -5.24 19.54 17.25
CA LYS A 171 -6.24 18.62 16.69
C LYS A 171 -6.47 17.44 17.64
N THR A 172 -7.72 17.05 17.81
CA THR A 172 -8.09 15.82 18.53
C THR A 172 -9.01 14.97 17.67
N ILE A 173 -8.87 13.65 17.73
CA ILE A 173 -9.78 12.75 17.03
C ILE A 173 -11.14 12.73 17.74
N LYS A 174 -12.23 12.73 16.97
CA LYS A 174 -13.59 12.58 17.49
C LYS A 174 -13.88 11.11 17.78
N GLU A 175 -14.67 10.87 18.83
CA GLU A 175 -15.04 9.53 19.29
C GLU A 175 -15.56 8.61 18.17
N PRO A 176 -16.51 9.02 17.30
CA PRO A 176 -17.04 8.12 16.28
C PRO A 176 -16.00 7.68 15.25
N ALA A 177 -15.03 8.54 14.94
CA ALA A 177 -13.94 8.21 14.03
C ALA A 177 -12.92 7.29 14.73
N LEU A 178 -12.63 7.53 16.01
CA LEU A 178 -11.76 6.69 16.82
C LEU A 178 -12.34 5.28 16.99
N GLU A 179 -13.62 5.15 17.33
CA GLU A 179 -14.33 3.87 17.43
C GLU A 179 -14.31 3.10 16.11
N PHE A 180 -14.57 3.78 14.98
CA PHE A 180 -14.47 3.17 13.66
C PHE A 180 -13.07 2.61 13.39
N VAL A 181 -12.04 3.42 13.61
CA VAL A 181 -10.64 2.99 13.42
C VAL A 181 -10.33 1.79 14.31
N ARG A 182 -10.76 1.79 15.59
CA ARG A 182 -10.54 0.66 16.50
C ARG A 182 -11.25 -0.60 16.05
N ALA A 183 -12.50 -0.49 15.60
CA ALA A 183 -13.24 -1.63 15.07
C ALA A 183 -12.50 -2.24 13.87
N CYS A 184 -12.00 -1.39 12.96
CA CYS A 184 -11.19 -1.80 11.83
C CYS A 184 -9.87 -2.48 12.23
N LEU A 185 -9.11 -1.87 13.14
CA LEU A 185 -7.84 -2.44 13.64
C LEU A 185 -8.05 -3.79 14.36
N THR A 186 -9.11 -3.91 15.15
CA THR A 186 -9.42 -5.14 15.90
C THR A 186 -9.71 -6.31 14.97
N GLU A 187 -10.53 -6.09 13.94
CA GLU A 187 -10.85 -7.11 12.93
C GLU A 187 -9.62 -7.53 12.12
N ALA A 188 -8.65 -6.62 11.97
CA ALA A 188 -7.36 -6.91 11.34
C ALA A 188 -6.32 -7.54 12.27
N GLY A 189 -6.65 -7.75 13.54
CA GLY A 189 -5.72 -8.28 14.55
C GLY A 189 -4.59 -7.33 14.92
N ILE A 190 -4.75 -6.02 14.68
CA ILE A 190 -3.74 -4.99 14.93
C ILE A 190 -4.02 -4.35 16.29
N TRP A 191 -3.04 -4.40 17.20
CA TRP A 191 -3.14 -3.73 18.49
C TRP A 191 -2.48 -2.35 18.44
N LYS A 192 -3.24 -1.29 18.76
CA LYS A 192 -2.73 0.08 18.85
C LYS A 192 -3.45 0.85 19.96
N SER A 193 -2.70 1.61 20.76
CA SER A 193 -3.29 2.40 21.85
C SER A 193 -4.04 3.64 21.33
N GLU A 194 -5.06 4.10 22.05
CA GLU A 194 -5.81 5.32 21.71
C GLU A 194 -4.91 6.54 21.62
N ASN A 195 -3.98 6.70 22.58
CA ASN A 195 -2.99 7.77 22.58
C ASN A 195 -2.10 7.70 21.33
N SER A 196 -1.74 6.50 20.88
CA SER A 196 -0.97 6.30 19.65
C SER A 196 -1.77 6.63 18.39
N ILE A 197 -3.09 6.45 18.38
CA ILE A 197 -3.95 6.84 17.25
C ILE A 197 -4.16 8.36 17.25
N ALA A 198 -4.46 8.94 18.42
CA ALA A 198 -4.68 10.37 18.59
C ALA A 198 -3.42 11.19 18.27
N GLY A 199 -2.24 10.70 18.65
CA GLY A 199 -0.96 11.34 18.36
C GLY A 199 -0.65 11.45 16.85
N LEU A 200 -1.23 10.59 16.00
CA LEU A 200 -1.01 10.65 14.53
C LEU A 200 -1.67 11.83 13.86
N ILE A 201 -2.59 12.50 14.55
CA ILE A 201 -3.38 13.61 14.00
C ILE A 201 -2.92 14.96 14.56
N GLN A 202 -1.99 14.94 15.53
CA GLN A 202 -1.43 16.12 16.18
C GLN A 202 -0.18 16.67 15.48
N GLU A 203 0.39 15.96 14.49
CA GLU A 203 1.45 16.43 13.58
C GLU A 203 0.88 17.14 12.34
#